data_AF-A0A5C6G3K0-F1
#
_entry.id   AF-A0A5C6G3K0-F1
#
_cell.length_a   1.000
_cell.length_b   1.000
_cell.length_c   1.000
_cell.angle_alpha   90.00
_cell.angle_beta   90.00
_cell.angle_gamma   90.00
#
_symmetry.space_group_name_H-M   'P 1'
#
loop_
_entity.id
_entity.type
_entity.pdbx_description
1 polymer ?
#
loop_
_entity_poly.entity_id
_entity_poly.type
_entity_poly.pdbx_seq_one_letter_code
_entity_poly.pdbx_strand_id
1 'polypeptide(L)'
;MYQYVTDTGATIAIDDKSKGLYVNTVPRLGLTSDALLYCMYSIAALHCKVVGDLRGLVSRDAHRKYLSMGLREHNLAIANIALETANAICLTLSLLQVCSFILLQDRARQPYTPPVEWLMMNASTKALVATAYKLPGGKEGSVAAMMVGFSPLVSNEEMRFDLAQRQGLEPLLQRDEVRDVREPWDAESQDAYESTLSYIGGAIETARAGDRQDGLRRLIIFPMLVKGRFIELVQERQPRATVFLAYYFALLALHKDRWWIGEAGTHEVRGMAAHFTGHWRTLLDWPLKVVETGEVLPDGGIVG
;
A
#
# COMPACT_ATOMS: atom_id res chain seq x y z
N MET A 1 3.96 -21.98 12.70
CA MET A 1 4.80 -22.40 11.55
C MET A 1 4.02 -23.25 10.56
N TYR A 2 3.46 -24.40 10.97
CA TYR A 2 2.64 -25.28 10.11
C TYR A 2 1.63 -24.51 9.25
N GLN A 3 0.71 -23.78 9.88
CA GLN A 3 -0.29 -22.93 9.21
C GLN A 3 0.28 -22.01 8.14
N TYR A 4 1.45 -21.39 8.40
CA TYR A 4 2.07 -20.48 7.45
C TYR A 4 2.50 -21.24 6.19
N VAL A 5 3.17 -22.37 6.38
CA VAL A 5 3.75 -23.17 5.30
C VAL A 5 2.67 -23.88 4.47
N THR A 6 1.58 -24.32 5.10
CA THR A 6 0.53 -25.08 4.43
C THR A 6 -0.50 -24.19 3.74
N ASP A 7 -0.97 -23.13 4.42
CA ASP A 7 -2.20 -22.46 4.01
C ASP A 7 -2.04 -20.96 3.82
N THR A 8 -1.09 -20.30 4.51
CA THR A 8 -0.99 -18.84 4.48
C THR A 8 -0.02 -18.32 3.42
N GLY A 9 1.22 -18.81 3.39
CA GLY A 9 2.32 -18.19 2.64
C GLY A 9 2.02 -17.99 1.15
N ALA A 10 1.42 -19.00 0.50
CA ALA A 10 1.05 -18.92 -0.91
C ALA A 10 -0.03 -17.86 -1.21
N THR A 11 -0.94 -17.60 -0.27
CA THR A 11 -2.06 -16.65 -0.45
C THR A 11 -1.64 -15.19 -0.35
N ILE A 12 -0.46 -14.92 0.21
CA ILE A 12 0.12 -13.57 0.33
C ILE A 12 0.67 -13.10 -1.03
N ALA A 13 1.18 -14.02 -1.84
CA ALA A 13 1.83 -13.69 -3.10
C ALA A 13 0.86 -12.99 -4.06
N ILE A 14 1.35 -11.91 -4.69
CA ILE A 14 0.60 -11.19 -5.72
C ILE A 14 0.50 -12.07 -6.96
N ASP A 15 1.64 -12.61 -7.40
CA ASP A 15 1.79 -13.39 -8.62
C ASP A 15 2.90 -14.45 -8.50
N ASP A 16 3.09 -15.24 -9.56
CA ASP A 16 4.10 -16.29 -9.59
C ASP A 16 5.54 -15.76 -9.45
N LYS A 17 5.80 -14.50 -9.86
CA LYS A 17 7.10 -13.85 -9.70
C LYS A 17 7.48 -13.71 -8.22
N SER A 18 6.50 -13.39 -7.38
CA SER A 18 6.71 -13.17 -5.94
C SER A 18 6.46 -14.42 -5.08
N LYS A 19 5.79 -15.44 -5.61
CA LYS A 19 5.41 -16.68 -4.89
C LYS A 19 6.57 -17.40 -4.23
N GLY A 20 7.71 -17.51 -4.92
CA GLY A 20 8.91 -18.18 -4.39
C GLY A 20 9.45 -17.54 -3.10
N LEU A 21 9.28 -16.22 -2.94
CA LEU A 21 9.70 -15.53 -1.71
C LEU A 21 8.90 -16.01 -0.51
N TYR A 22 7.57 -16.03 -0.62
CA TYR A 22 6.68 -16.34 0.50
C TYR A 22 6.58 -17.83 0.80
N VAL A 23 6.70 -18.71 -0.20
CA VAL A 23 6.58 -20.16 0.00
C VAL A 23 7.90 -20.81 0.40
N ASN A 24 9.05 -20.34 -0.15
CA ASN A 24 10.34 -21.00 0.07
C ASN A 24 11.28 -20.17 0.94
N THR A 25 11.49 -18.90 0.60
CA THR A 25 12.52 -18.07 1.23
C THR A 25 12.12 -17.60 2.62
N VAL A 26 10.87 -17.17 2.80
CA VAL A 26 10.35 -16.74 4.11
C VAL A 26 10.44 -17.85 5.16
N PRO A 27 9.93 -19.07 4.94
CA PRO A 27 10.06 -20.14 5.93
C PRO A 27 11.50 -20.50 6.25
N ARG A 28 12.38 -20.55 5.23
CA ARG A 28 13.79 -20.87 5.41
C ARG A 28 14.51 -19.82 6.28
N LEU A 29 14.37 -18.54 5.94
CA LEU A 29 15.02 -17.45 6.69
C LEU A 29 14.35 -17.19 8.04
N GLY A 30 13.06 -17.52 8.19
CA GLY A 30 12.36 -17.44 9.47
C GLY A 30 12.95 -18.37 10.53
N LEU A 31 13.62 -19.47 10.16
CA LEU A 31 14.31 -20.34 11.12
C LEU A 31 15.56 -19.69 11.75
N THR A 32 16.08 -18.63 11.14
CA THR A 32 17.31 -17.96 11.56
C THR A 32 17.10 -16.47 11.86
N SER A 33 15.86 -15.99 11.83
CA SER A 33 15.52 -14.58 12.07
C SER A 33 14.24 -14.49 12.89
N ASP A 34 14.38 -14.10 14.16
CA ASP A 34 13.26 -13.94 15.09
C ASP A 34 12.22 -12.94 14.58
N ALA A 35 12.66 -11.80 14.03
CA ALA A 35 11.78 -10.79 13.47
C ALA A 35 10.87 -11.36 12.37
N LEU A 36 11.47 -12.10 11.43
CA LEU A 36 10.75 -12.73 10.33
C LEU A 36 9.83 -13.84 10.84
N LEU A 37 10.32 -14.67 11.77
CA LEU A 37 9.55 -15.76 12.37
C LEU A 37 8.29 -15.26 13.09
N TYR A 38 8.42 -14.22 13.91
CA TYR A 38 7.30 -13.63 14.61
C TYR A 38 6.32 -12.98 13.63
N CYS A 39 6.79 -12.33 12.56
CA CYS A 39 5.90 -11.83 11.51
C CYS A 39 5.16 -12.96 10.76
N MET A 40 5.81 -14.11 10.51
CA MET A 40 5.14 -15.29 9.96
C MET A 40 4.01 -15.79 10.88
N TYR A 41 4.26 -15.86 12.19
CA TYR A 41 3.23 -16.29 13.15
C TYR A 41 2.08 -15.29 13.26
N SER A 42 2.41 -14.00 13.23
CA SER A 42 1.44 -12.91 13.22
C SER A 42 0.48 -13.01 12.04
N ILE A 43 1.01 -13.19 10.81
CA ILE A 43 0.18 -13.31 9.60
C ILE A 43 -0.59 -14.63 9.59
N ALA A 44 0.02 -15.74 9.99
CA ALA A 44 -0.68 -17.03 10.06
C ALA A 44 -1.90 -16.95 10.99
N ALA A 45 -1.75 -16.28 12.15
CA ALA A 45 -2.86 -16.05 13.07
C ALA A 45 -3.95 -15.15 12.44
N LEU A 46 -3.57 -14.08 11.74
CA LEU A 46 -4.53 -13.25 11.00
C LEU A 46 -5.25 -14.02 9.90
N HIS A 47 -4.55 -14.86 9.15
CA HIS A 47 -5.15 -15.69 8.11
C HIS A 47 -6.20 -16.64 8.68
N CYS A 48 -5.92 -17.30 9.81
CA CYS A 48 -6.91 -18.13 10.52
C CYS A 48 -8.15 -17.32 10.95
N LYS A 49 -7.97 -16.08 11.43
CA LYS A 49 -9.08 -15.17 11.78
C LYS A 49 -9.96 -14.90 10.55
N VAL A 50 -9.36 -14.57 9.41
CA VAL A 50 -10.09 -14.15 8.20
C VAL A 50 -10.76 -15.32 7.50
N VAL A 51 -10.11 -16.50 7.44
CA VAL A 51 -10.64 -17.70 6.79
C VAL A 51 -11.63 -18.48 7.67
N GLY A 52 -11.82 -18.07 8.93
CA GLY A 52 -12.91 -18.55 9.78
C GLY A 52 -12.63 -19.85 10.53
N ASP A 53 -11.37 -20.10 10.94
CA ASP A 53 -11.09 -21.17 11.91
C ASP A 53 -11.72 -20.80 13.27
N LEU A 54 -12.26 -21.80 14.00
CA LEU A 54 -13.05 -21.70 15.25
C LEU A 54 -12.32 -21.00 16.42
N ARG A 55 -11.10 -20.51 16.21
CA ARG A 55 -10.18 -19.94 17.19
C ARG A 55 -10.02 -18.40 17.09
N GLY A 56 -10.99 -17.70 16.49
CA GLY A 56 -10.88 -16.27 16.15
C GLY A 56 -10.34 -15.32 17.24
N LEU A 57 -10.73 -15.48 18.51
CA LEU A 57 -10.19 -14.67 19.63
C LEU A 57 -8.72 -15.00 19.92
N VAL A 58 -8.38 -16.29 20.00
CA VAL A 58 -6.99 -16.76 20.19
C VAL A 58 -6.09 -16.28 19.06
N SER A 59 -6.61 -16.26 17.84
CA SER A 59 -5.91 -15.73 16.66
C SER A 59 -5.63 -14.23 16.75
N ARG A 60 -6.52 -13.42 17.34
CA ARG A 60 -6.28 -11.97 17.55
C ARG A 60 -5.19 -11.72 18.59
N ASP A 61 -5.24 -12.41 19.72
CA ASP A 61 -4.23 -12.25 20.77
C ASP A 61 -2.85 -12.74 20.31
N ALA A 62 -2.81 -13.87 19.60
CA ALA A 62 -1.61 -14.38 18.97
C ALA A 62 -1.05 -13.38 17.95
N HIS A 63 -1.88 -12.83 17.07
CA HIS A 63 -1.47 -11.79 16.12
C HIS A 63 -0.83 -10.60 16.85
N ARG A 64 -1.52 -10.02 17.84
CA ARG A 64 -1.02 -8.84 18.58
C ARG A 64 0.30 -9.12 19.27
N LYS A 65 0.42 -10.29 19.92
CA LYS A 65 1.65 -10.71 20.61
C LYS A 65 2.81 -10.84 19.63
N TYR A 66 2.63 -11.60 18.54
CA TYR A 66 3.70 -11.85 17.59
C TYR A 66 4.03 -10.62 16.73
N LEU A 67 3.06 -9.74 16.43
CA LEU A 67 3.32 -8.46 15.79
C LEU A 67 4.22 -7.59 16.67
N SER A 68 3.91 -7.48 17.97
CA SER A 68 4.72 -6.69 18.90
C SER A 68 6.15 -7.24 19.03
N MET A 69 6.30 -8.57 19.14
CA MET A 69 7.61 -9.22 19.16
C MET A 69 8.37 -9.00 17.85
N GLY A 70 7.71 -9.18 16.70
CA GLY A 70 8.28 -8.99 15.38
C GLY A 70 8.78 -7.56 15.15
N LEU A 71 7.99 -6.56 15.53
CA LEU A 71 8.38 -5.15 15.45
C LEU A 71 9.60 -4.83 16.33
N ARG A 72 9.65 -5.39 17.54
CA ARG A 72 10.80 -5.20 18.44
C ARG A 72 12.08 -5.76 17.83
N GLU A 73 12.07 -7.01 17.39
CA GLU A 73 13.25 -7.64 16.78
C GLU A 73 13.62 -6.99 15.44
N HIS A 74 12.62 -6.56 14.66
CA HIS A 74 12.87 -5.82 13.42
C HIS A 74 13.59 -4.50 13.70
N ASN A 75 13.14 -3.72 14.69
CA ASN A 75 13.76 -2.46 15.08
C ASN A 75 15.21 -2.64 15.56
N LEU A 76 15.52 -3.75 16.23
CA LEU A 76 16.90 -4.10 16.59
C LEU A 76 17.73 -4.45 15.35
N ALA A 77 17.16 -5.21 14.41
CA ALA A 77 17.85 -5.62 13.18
C ALA A 77 18.18 -4.43 12.25
N ILE A 78 17.27 -3.43 12.14
CA ILE A 78 17.51 -2.26 11.28
C ILE A 78 18.53 -1.27 11.86
N ALA A 79 18.87 -1.37 13.15
CA ALA A 79 19.90 -0.54 13.76
C ALA A 79 21.30 -0.84 13.17
N ASN A 80 21.52 -2.05 12.65
CA ASN A 80 22.75 -2.44 11.97
C ASN A 80 22.44 -3.38 10.78
N ILE A 81 22.12 -2.77 9.63
CA ILE A 81 21.81 -3.52 8.41
C ILE A 81 23.11 -4.09 7.82
N ALA A 82 23.22 -5.41 7.80
CA ALA A 82 24.36 -6.15 7.24
C ALA A 82 23.92 -7.09 6.11
N LEU A 83 24.87 -7.61 5.33
CA LEU A 83 24.58 -8.45 4.16
C LEU A 83 23.81 -9.72 4.55
N GLU A 84 24.15 -10.30 5.70
CA GLU A 84 23.59 -11.55 6.22
C GLU A 84 22.15 -11.37 6.70
N THR A 85 21.80 -10.17 7.19
CA THR A 85 20.48 -9.85 7.77
C THR A 85 19.56 -9.15 6.77
N ALA A 86 20.11 -8.52 5.72
CA ALA A 86 19.37 -7.72 4.75
C ALA A 86 18.16 -8.44 4.14
N ASN A 87 18.33 -9.70 3.71
CA ASN A 87 17.25 -10.47 3.12
C ASN A 87 16.10 -10.71 4.11
N ALA A 88 16.42 -11.05 5.37
CA ALA A 88 15.42 -11.26 6.40
C ALA A 88 14.72 -9.95 6.79
N ILE A 89 15.44 -8.83 6.84
CA ILE A 89 14.88 -7.49 7.07
C ILE A 89 13.89 -7.12 5.96
N CYS A 90 14.25 -7.29 4.69
CA CYS A 90 13.37 -7.00 3.56
C CYS A 90 12.09 -7.85 3.58
N LEU A 91 12.21 -9.15 3.86
CA LEU A 91 11.03 -10.03 3.97
C LEU A 91 10.19 -9.73 5.21
N THR A 92 10.80 -9.30 6.31
CA THR A 92 10.07 -8.88 7.50
C THR A 92 9.21 -7.65 7.15
N LEU A 93 9.77 -6.68 6.43
CA LEU A 93 9.02 -5.51 5.93
C LEU A 93 7.87 -5.91 5.01
N SER A 94 8.06 -6.85 4.09
CA SER A 94 6.97 -7.29 3.21
C SER A 94 5.84 -7.97 3.98
N LEU A 95 6.14 -8.75 5.02
CA LEU A 95 5.13 -9.31 5.92
C LEU A 95 4.44 -8.22 6.77
N LEU A 96 5.18 -7.24 7.28
CA LEU A 96 4.60 -6.11 8.03
C LEU A 96 3.69 -5.26 7.14
N GLN A 97 4.02 -5.08 5.86
CA GLN A 97 3.18 -4.41 4.89
C GLN A 97 1.84 -5.15 4.71
N VAL A 98 1.84 -6.47 4.60
CA VAL A 98 0.60 -7.29 4.55
C VAL A 98 -0.23 -7.09 5.83
N CYS A 99 0.41 -7.09 7.00
CA CYS A 99 -0.28 -6.77 8.26
C CYS A 99 -0.91 -5.37 8.23
N SER A 100 -0.24 -4.39 7.65
CA SER A 100 -0.71 -3.00 7.60
C SER A 100 -2.03 -2.85 6.83
N PHE A 101 -2.24 -3.63 5.76
CA PHE A 101 -3.51 -3.63 5.02
C PHE A 101 -4.64 -4.26 5.83
N ILE A 102 -4.34 -5.25 6.67
CA ILE A 102 -5.35 -5.86 7.56
C ILE A 102 -5.73 -4.88 8.68
N LEU A 103 -4.77 -4.15 9.24
CA LEU A 103 -5.05 -3.06 10.18
C LEU A 103 -5.87 -1.95 9.54
N LEU A 104 -5.61 -1.64 8.27
CA LEU A 104 -6.41 -0.69 7.50
C LEU A 104 -7.87 -1.16 7.37
N GLN A 105 -8.16 -2.46 7.23
CA GLN A 105 -9.53 -2.97 7.23
C GLN A 105 -10.27 -2.65 8.54
N ASP A 106 -9.64 -2.95 9.68
CA ASP A 106 -10.22 -2.88 11.03
C ASP A 106 -10.27 -1.46 11.64
N ARG A 107 -9.74 -0.43 10.96
CA ARG A 107 -9.64 0.93 11.54
C ARG A 107 -10.99 1.63 11.72
N ALA A 108 -11.08 2.48 12.74
CA ALA A 108 -12.19 3.39 12.93
C ALA A 108 -12.19 4.51 11.88
N ARG A 109 -13.38 4.85 11.37
CA ARG A 109 -13.60 5.86 10.32
C ARG A 109 -14.64 6.92 10.71
N GLN A 110 -15.04 6.96 11.98
CA GLN A 110 -16.06 7.88 12.50
C GLN A 110 -15.56 8.53 13.79
N PRO A 111 -15.35 9.86 13.84
CA PRO A 111 -15.38 10.78 12.69
C PRO A 111 -14.29 10.43 11.67
N TYR A 112 -14.51 10.77 10.40
CA TYR A 112 -13.58 10.39 9.33
C TYR A 112 -12.23 11.11 9.45
N THR A 113 -11.15 10.35 9.31
CA THR A 113 -9.78 10.85 9.15
C THR A 113 -9.05 10.01 8.10
N PRO A 114 -8.17 10.60 7.27
CA PRO A 114 -7.35 9.83 6.34
C PRO A 114 -6.42 8.83 7.06
N PRO A 115 -6.06 7.69 6.44
CA PRO A 115 -5.20 6.67 7.04
C PRO A 115 -3.70 7.05 7.03
N VAL A 116 -3.36 8.17 7.67
CA VAL A 116 -1.99 8.72 7.68
C VAL A 116 -0.99 7.73 8.30
N GLU A 117 -1.34 7.06 9.39
CA GLU A 117 -0.48 6.08 10.07
C GLU A 117 -0.11 4.92 9.14
N TRP A 118 -1.05 4.43 8.33
CA TRP A 118 -0.81 3.38 7.35
C TRP A 118 0.11 3.86 6.22
N LEU A 119 -0.06 5.09 5.73
CA LEU A 119 0.84 5.68 4.73
C LEU A 119 2.28 5.79 5.27
N MET A 120 2.45 6.38 6.46
CA MET A 120 3.76 6.59 7.09
C MET A 120 4.47 5.27 7.40
N MET A 121 3.74 4.26 7.91
CA MET A 121 4.28 2.94 8.21
C MET A 121 4.92 2.29 6.97
N ASN A 122 4.31 2.49 5.80
CA ASN A 122 4.78 1.89 4.56
C ASN A 122 5.83 2.75 3.84
N ALA A 123 5.83 4.08 4.01
CA ALA A 123 6.76 5.00 3.36
C ALA A 123 8.23 4.73 3.71
N SER A 124 8.52 4.35 4.97
CA SER A 124 9.90 4.05 5.43
C SER A 124 10.53 2.83 4.74
N THR A 125 9.71 1.93 4.19
CA THR A 125 10.15 0.69 3.52
C THR A 125 11.09 0.98 2.35
N LYS A 126 10.87 2.06 1.59
CA LYS A 126 11.72 2.42 0.44
C LYS A 126 13.18 2.62 0.86
N ALA A 127 13.40 3.38 1.94
CA ALA A 127 14.74 3.69 2.41
C ALA A 127 15.48 2.43 2.87
N LEU A 128 14.80 1.54 3.60
CA LEU A 128 15.39 0.28 4.09
C LEU A 128 15.74 -0.68 2.96
N VAL A 129 14.84 -0.87 1.98
CA VAL A 129 15.12 -1.70 0.80
C VAL A 129 16.26 -1.10 -0.04
N ALA A 130 16.30 0.22 -0.20
CA ALA A 130 17.39 0.90 -0.91
C ALA A 130 18.74 0.74 -0.21
N THR A 131 18.79 0.81 1.12
CA THR A 131 20.00 0.56 1.91
C THR A 131 20.47 -0.88 1.73
N ALA A 132 19.57 -1.86 1.84
CA ALA A 132 19.87 -3.27 1.61
C ALA A 132 20.39 -3.53 0.17
N TYR A 133 19.80 -2.89 -0.83
CA TYR A 133 20.19 -3.02 -2.24
C TYR A 133 21.61 -2.46 -2.53
N LYS A 134 22.04 -1.44 -1.78
CA LYS A 134 23.35 -0.81 -1.95
C LYS A 134 24.50 -1.59 -1.30
N LEU A 135 24.22 -2.62 -0.50
CA LEU A 135 25.25 -3.43 0.15
C LEU A 135 26.10 -4.21 -0.88
N PRO A 136 27.40 -4.43 -0.63
CA PRO A 136 28.23 -5.32 -1.43
C PRO A 136 27.62 -6.73 -1.50
N GLY A 137 27.38 -7.28 -2.70
CA GLY A 137 26.68 -8.56 -2.87
C GLY A 137 25.15 -8.47 -2.93
N GLY A 138 24.56 -7.28 -2.68
CA GLY A 138 23.12 -7.05 -2.72
C GLY A 138 22.49 -6.99 -4.13
N LYS A 139 23.28 -7.12 -5.20
CA LYS A 139 22.82 -6.85 -6.58
C LYS A 139 22.35 -8.10 -7.35
N GLU A 140 22.96 -9.26 -7.15
CA GLU A 140 22.60 -10.50 -7.86
C GLU A 140 21.97 -11.51 -6.90
N GLY A 141 20.73 -11.94 -7.19
CA GLY A 141 20.04 -12.98 -6.42
C GLY A 141 19.55 -12.60 -5.02
N SER A 142 19.79 -11.36 -4.56
CA SER A 142 19.31 -10.88 -3.25
C SER A 142 17.80 -10.62 -3.25
N VAL A 143 17.17 -10.64 -2.07
CA VAL A 143 15.76 -10.28 -1.92
C VAL A 143 15.51 -8.83 -2.26
N ALA A 144 16.42 -7.92 -1.89
CA ALA A 144 16.30 -6.51 -2.21
C ALA A 144 16.30 -6.28 -3.74
N ALA A 145 17.19 -6.96 -4.47
CA ALA A 145 17.22 -6.89 -5.93
C ALA A 145 15.96 -7.46 -6.57
N MET A 146 15.45 -8.60 -6.08
CA MET A 146 14.17 -9.15 -6.53
C MET A 146 13.00 -8.18 -6.29
N MET A 147 12.94 -7.55 -5.11
CA MET A 147 11.89 -6.59 -4.77
C MET A 147 11.93 -5.34 -5.67
N VAL A 148 13.12 -4.80 -5.93
CA VAL A 148 13.30 -3.68 -6.88
C VAL A 148 12.93 -4.11 -8.30
N GLY A 149 13.29 -5.33 -8.71
CA GLY A 149 13.01 -5.87 -10.03
C GLY A 149 11.55 -6.24 -10.30
N PHE A 150 10.69 -6.28 -9.26
CA PHE A 150 9.28 -6.61 -9.46
C PHE A 150 8.49 -5.51 -10.18
N SER A 151 8.89 -4.24 -10.06
CA SER A 151 8.26 -3.14 -10.79
C SER A 151 9.29 -2.12 -11.24
N PRO A 152 9.30 -1.72 -12.53
CA PRO A 152 10.18 -0.65 -13.01
C PRO A 152 9.93 0.68 -12.29
N LEU A 153 8.73 0.90 -11.73
CA LEU A 153 8.35 2.13 -11.03
C LEU A 153 9.20 2.40 -9.79
N VAL A 154 9.87 1.39 -9.22
CA VAL A 154 10.75 1.57 -8.06
C VAL A 154 12.00 2.37 -8.46
N SER A 155 12.54 2.12 -9.64
CA SER A 155 13.80 2.71 -10.12
C SER A 155 13.62 3.77 -11.20
N ASN A 156 12.46 3.82 -11.87
CA ASN A 156 12.19 4.75 -12.97
C ASN A 156 11.17 5.81 -12.54
N GLU A 157 11.65 7.04 -12.27
CA GLU A 157 10.79 8.16 -11.86
C GLU A 157 10.03 8.78 -13.03
N GLU A 158 10.60 8.74 -14.24
CA GLU A 158 9.94 9.25 -15.45
C GLU A 158 8.66 8.46 -15.73
N MET A 159 8.73 7.12 -15.70
CA MET A 159 7.56 6.25 -15.85
C MET A 159 6.54 6.44 -14.73
N ARG A 160 7.01 6.79 -13.53
CA ARG A 160 6.18 6.97 -12.34
C ARG A 160 5.37 8.27 -12.39
N PHE A 161 5.95 9.34 -12.93
CA PHE A 161 5.41 10.70 -12.87
C PHE A 161 5.13 11.31 -14.25
N ASP A 162 5.04 10.48 -15.29
CA ASP A 162 4.75 10.89 -16.65
C ASP A 162 3.49 11.76 -16.70
N LEU A 163 3.63 12.97 -17.27
CA LEU A 163 2.56 13.95 -17.36
C LEU A 163 1.40 13.45 -18.21
N ALA A 164 1.66 12.56 -19.18
CA ALA A 164 0.63 11.95 -20.02
C ALA A 164 -0.37 11.13 -19.19
N GLN A 165 0.06 10.58 -18.05
CA GLN A 165 -0.81 9.81 -17.16
C GLN A 165 -1.87 10.68 -16.46
N ARG A 166 -1.74 12.03 -16.48
CA ARG A 166 -2.73 12.93 -15.87
C ARG A 166 -3.92 13.26 -16.77
N GLN A 167 -3.93 12.77 -18.01
CA GLN A 167 -4.97 13.08 -18.97
C GLN A 167 -6.36 12.69 -18.44
N GLY A 168 -7.27 13.67 -18.37
CA GLY A 168 -8.63 13.48 -17.84
C GLY A 168 -8.75 13.60 -16.32
N LEU A 169 -7.64 13.83 -15.60
CA LEU A 169 -7.60 14.06 -14.15
C LEU A 169 -7.35 15.53 -13.79
N GLU A 170 -7.16 16.41 -14.77
CA GLU A 170 -6.87 17.83 -14.59
C GLU A 170 -7.87 18.54 -13.66
N PRO A 171 -9.19 18.24 -13.69
CA PRO A 171 -10.14 18.86 -12.76
C PRO A 171 -9.79 18.66 -11.28
N LEU A 172 -9.06 17.59 -10.93
CA LEU A 172 -8.61 17.33 -9.55
C LEU A 172 -7.51 18.29 -9.07
N LEU A 173 -6.81 18.97 -10.00
CA LEU A 173 -5.85 20.04 -9.69
C LEU A 173 -6.47 21.44 -9.78
N GLN A 174 -7.69 21.57 -10.29
CA GLN A 174 -8.32 22.87 -10.45
C GLN A 174 -8.51 23.55 -9.09
N ARG A 175 -8.07 24.81 -9.03
CA ARG A 175 -8.21 25.66 -7.86
C ARG A 175 -9.33 26.66 -8.02
N ASP A 176 -9.98 26.93 -6.91
CA ASP A 176 -10.91 28.05 -6.76
C ASP A 176 -10.32 29.05 -5.77
N GLU A 177 -10.35 30.34 -6.13
CA GLU A 177 -9.68 31.42 -5.38
C GLU A 177 -10.24 31.61 -3.97
N VAL A 178 -11.49 31.21 -3.72
CA VAL A 178 -12.15 31.38 -2.42
C VAL A 178 -12.07 30.09 -1.60
N ARG A 179 -12.42 28.95 -2.20
CA ARG A 179 -12.45 27.65 -1.54
C ARG A 179 -11.06 27.20 -1.09
N ASP A 180 -10.05 27.41 -1.93
CA ASP A 180 -8.71 26.82 -1.76
C ASP A 180 -7.68 27.83 -1.25
N VAL A 181 -8.12 29.03 -0.81
CA VAL A 181 -7.23 30.12 -0.37
C VAL A 181 -6.27 29.71 0.76
N ARG A 182 -6.68 28.74 1.59
CA ARG A 182 -5.87 28.22 2.72
C ARG A 182 -5.07 26.97 2.38
N GLU A 183 -5.28 26.37 1.21
CA GLU A 183 -4.55 25.19 0.78
C GLU A 183 -3.11 25.58 0.40
N PRO A 184 -2.07 24.95 1.00
CA PRO A 184 -0.68 25.16 0.61
C PRO A 184 -0.48 24.89 -0.89
N TRP A 185 0.19 25.82 -1.57
CA TRP A 185 0.39 25.77 -3.02
C TRP A 185 1.73 26.35 -3.46
N ASP A 186 2.74 26.21 -2.62
CA ASP A 186 4.13 26.40 -3.01
C ASP A 186 4.57 25.35 -4.05
N ALA A 187 5.76 25.52 -4.61
CA ALA A 187 6.29 24.64 -5.66
C ALA A 187 6.39 23.16 -5.22
N GLU A 188 6.68 22.90 -3.95
CA GLU A 188 6.78 21.54 -3.41
C GLU A 188 5.41 20.90 -3.27
N SER A 189 4.42 21.65 -2.78
CA SER A 189 3.03 21.19 -2.67
C SER A 189 2.42 20.92 -4.05
N GLN A 190 2.69 21.78 -5.04
CA GLN A 190 2.27 21.57 -6.43
C GLN A 190 2.90 20.30 -7.02
N ASP A 191 4.21 20.18 -6.93
CA ASP A 191 4.96 19.02 -7.41
C ASP A 191 4.50 17.70 -6.73
N ALA A 192 4.18 17.74 -5.44
CA ALA A 192 3.64 16.60 -4.71
C ALA A 192 2.25 16.17 -5.21
N TYR A 193 1.35 17.12 -5.47
CA TYR A 193 0.05 16.83 -6.06
C TYR A 193 0.20 16.29 -7.48
N GLU A 194 0.94 17.00 -8.33
CA GLU A 194 1.11 16.65 -9.73
C GLU A 194 1.71 15.26 -9.91
N SER A 195 2.81 14.96 -9.21
CA SER A 195 3.46 13.65 -9.26
C SER A 195 2.56 12.52 -8.71
N THR A 196 1.82 12.78 -7.64
CA THR A 196 0.86 11.80 -7.09
C THR A 196 -0.30 11.56 -8.06
N LEU A 197 -0.76 12.60 -8.75
CA LEU A 197 -1.83 12.47 -9.73
C LEU A 197 -1.39 11.70 -10.97
N SER A 198 -0.18 11.97 -11.49
CA SER A 198 0.43 11.15 -12.56
C SER A 198 0.50 9.70 -12.11
N TYR A 199 0.95 9.44 -10.88
CA TYR A 199 0.95 8.09 -10.32
C TYR A 199 -0.45 7.51 -10.37
N ILE A 200 -1.46 8.12 -9.77
CA ILE A 200 -2.83 7.57 -9.75
C ILE A 200 -3.33 7.31 -11.18
N GLY A 201 -3.11 8.23 -12.11
CA GLY A 201 -3.50 8.08 -13.50
C GLY A 201 -2.91 6.85 -14.18
N GLY A 202 -1.61 6.57 -14.01
CA GLY A 202 -1.05 5.34 -14.53
C GLY A 202 -1.63 4.07 -13.88
N ALA A 203 -2.20 4.13 -12.65
CA ALA A 203 -2.85 2.97 -12.02
C ALA A 203 -4.24 2.76 -12.61
N ILE A 204 -4.93 3.85 -12.93
CA ILE A 204 -6.19 3.83 -13.66
C ILE A 204 -5.97 3.20 -15.04
N GLU A 205 -4.91 3.60 -15.77
CA GLU A 205 -4.58 3.01 -17.07
C GLU A 205 -4.21 1.52 -16.96
N THR A 206 -3.39 1.11 -15.98
CA THR A 206 -3.11 -0.31 -15.72
C THR A 206 -4.39 -1.09 -15.43
N ALA A 207 -5.32 -0.52 -14.66
CA ALA A 207 -6.61 -1.15 -14.37
C ALA A 207 -7.50 -1.26 -15.62
N ARG A 208 -7.55 -0.22 -16.47
CA ARG A 208 -8.27 -0.23 -17.75
C ARG A 208 -7.72 -1.27 -18.72
N ALA A 209 -6.39 -1.44 -18.75
CA ALA A 209 -5.74 -2.47 -19.54
C ALA A 209 -6.03 -3.90 -19.04
N GLY A 210 -6.63 -4.05 -17.85
CA GLY A 210 -6.97 -5.34 -17.28
C GLY A 210 -5.80 -6.09 -16.63
N ASP A 211 -4.62 -5.47 -16.49
CA ASP A 211 -3.49 -6.11 -15.80
C ASP A 211 -3.67 -6.03 -14.28
N ARG A 212 -4.45 -6.99 -13.76
CA ARG A 212 -4.79 -7.08 -12.34
C ARG A 212 -3.56 -7.24 -11.45
N GLN A 213 -2.50 -7.90 -11.90
CA GLN A 213 -1.33 -8.18 -11.05
C GLN A 213 -0.38 -7.00 -11.00
N ASP A 214 -0.15 -6.34 -12.14
CA ASP A 214 0.62 -5.09 -12.15
C ASP A 214 -0.15 -3.97 -11.42
N GLY A 215 -1.47 -3.89 -11.63
CA GLY A 215 -2.35 -2.96 -10.92
C GLY A 215 -2.23 -3.12 -9.40
N LEU A 216 -2.37 -4.36 -8.91
CA LEU A 216 -2.19 -4.64 -7.48
C LEU A 216 -0.78 -4.26 -7.00
N ARG A 217 0.27 -4.69 -7.71
CA ARG A 217 1.66 -4.38 -7.33
C ARG A 217 1.90 -2.89 -7.21
N ARG A 218 1.39 -2.10 -8.16
CA ARG A 218 1.45 -0.64 -8.16
C ARG A 218 0.77 -0.07 -6.91
N LEU A 219 -0.40 -0.57 -6.55
CA LEU A 219 -1.10 -0.13 -5.34
C LEU A 219 -0.36 -0.48 -4.04
N ILE A 220 0.34 -1.62 -3.99
CA ILE A 220 1.11 -2.03 -2.80
C ILE A 220 2.36 -1.17 -2.59
N ILE A 221 3.05 -0.80 -3.67
CA ILE A 221 4.25 0.03 -3.57
C ILE A 221 3.93 1.53 -3.52
N PHE A 222 2.70 1.97 -3.77
CA PHE A 222 2.29 3.38 -3.76
C PHE A 222 2.78 4.18 -2.52
N PRO A 223 2.55 3.73 -1.27
CA PRO A 223 2.98 4.50 -0.10
C PRO A 223 4.49 4.70 0.00
N MET A 224 5.27 3.81 -0.66
CA MET A 224 6.73 3.91 -0.73
C MET A 224 7.20 4.92 -1.78
N LEU A 225 6.37 5.22 -2.78
CA LEU A 225 6.77 5.95 -3.98
C LEU A 225 6.23 7.39 -4.06
N VAL A 226 5.18 7.71 -3.31
CA VAL A 226 4.68 9.09 -3.18
C VAL A 226 5.69 9.99 -2.47
N LYS A 227 5.66 11.28 -2.80
CA LYS A 227 6.55 12.29 -2.17
C LYS A 227 6.14 12.52 -0.71
N GLY A 228 7.12 12.79 0.14
CA GLY A 228 6.88 13.07 1.58
C GLY A 228 5.88 14.22 1.78
N ARG A 229 6.00 15.28 0.97
CA ARG A 229 5.08 16.42 1.00
C ARG A 229 3.62 16.02 0.74
N PHE A 230 3.34 15.02 -0.10
CA PHE A 230 1.97 14.51 -0.27
C PHE A 230 1.44 13.88 1.03
N ILE A 231 2.27 13.12 1.74
CA ILE A 231 1.91 12.53 3.04
C ILE A 231 1.61 13.62 4.06
N GLU A 232 2.41 14.69 4.08
CA GLU A 232 2.17 15.86 4.93
C GLU A 232 0.83 16.54 4.61
N LEU A 233 0.51 16.74 3.33
CA LEU A 233 -0.78 17.32 2.90
C LEU A 233 -1.97 16.43 3.34
N VAL A 234 -1.82 15.10 3.30
CA VAL A 234 -2.83 14.18 3.86
C VAL A 234 -2.92 14.32 5.39
N GLN A 235 -1.79 14.45 6.08
CA GLN A 235 -1.72 14.64 7.54
C GLN A 235 -2.34 15.95 8.00
N GLU A 236 -2.11 17.03 7.25
CA GLU A 236 -2.74 18.35 7.37
C GLU A 236 -4.25 18.32 7.03
N ARG A 237 -4.75 17.18 6.53
CA ARG A 237 -6.14 16.96 6.11
C ARG A 237 -6.58 17.88 4.98
N GLN A 238 -5.67 18.17 4.05
CA GLN A 238 -6.03 18.91 2.85
C GLN A 238 -7.10 18.12 2.06
N PRO A 239 -8.25 18.75 1.72
CA PRO A 239 -9.33 18.06 1.03
C PRO A 239 -8.89 17.38 -0.28
N ARG A 240 -8.08 18.07 -1.09
CA ARG A 240 -7.56 17.55 -2.35
C ARG A 240 -6.71 16.29 -2.18
N ALA A 241 -5.79 16.31 -1.22
CA ALA A 241 -4.97 15.14 -0.90
C ALA A 241 -5.82 13.94 -0.46
N THR A 242 -6.89 14.20 0.30
CA THR A 242 -7.83 13.16 0.71
C THR A 242 -8.64 12.62 -0.48
N VAL A 243 -9.07 13.49 -1.41
CA VAL A 243 -9.71 13.05 -2.66
C VAL A 243 -8.77 12.18 -3.47
N PHE A 244 -7.48 12.50 -3.59
CA PHE A 244 -6.52 11.67 -4.33
C PHE A 244 -6.41 10.27 -3.71
N LEU A 245 -6.43 10.16 -2.38
CA LEU A 245 -6.51 8.86 -1.71
C LEU A 245 -7.80 8.11 -2.01
N ALA A 246 -8.94 8.80 -2.24
CA ALA A 246 -10.17 8.12 -2.66
C ALA A 246 -10.01 7.41 -4.00
N TYR A 247 -9.31 8.02 -4.96
CA TYR A 247 -9.01 7.40 -6.25
C TYR A 247 -8.11 6.17 -6.08
N TYR A 248 -7.08 6.28 -5.23
CA TYR A 248 -6.27 5.13 -4.84
C TYR A 248 -7.11 4.01 -4.21
N PHE A 249 -8.00 4.33 -3.26
CA PHE A 249 -8.81 3.33 -2.58
C PHE A 249 -9.90 2.71 -3.45
N ALA A 250 -10.41 3.45 -4.44
CA ALA A 250 -11.31 2.90 -5.44
C ALA A 250 -10.60 1.82 -6.28
N LEU A 251 -9.35 2.05 -6.68
CA LEU A 251 -8.54 1.04 -7.36
C LEU A 251 -8.20 -0.13 -6.43
N LEU A 252 -7.93 0.12 -5.15
CA LEU A 252 -7.71 -0.93 -4.16
C LEU A 252 -8.95 -1.83 -3.98
N ALA A 253 -10.15 -1.26 -4.07
CA ALA A 253 -11.41 -2.00 -3.98
C ALA A 253 -11.59 -3.03 -5.10
N LEU A 254 -10.93 -2.85 -6.25
CA LEU A 254 -10.89 -3.85 -7.32
C LEU A 254 -10.25 -5.16 -6.87
N HIS A 255 -9.42 -5.13 -5.81
CA HIS A 255 -8.64 -6.27 -5.28
C HIS A 255 -9.17 -6.79 -3.94
N LYS A 256 -10.44 -6.54 -3.63
CA LYS A 256 -11.09 -6.96 -2.38
C LYS A 256 -11.18 -8.48 -2.18
N ASP A 257 -10.98 -9.26 -3.24
CA ASP A 257 -10.87 -10.73 -3.21
C ASP A 257 -9.61 -11.20 -2.45
N ARG A 258 -8.58 -10.36 -2.34
CA ARG A 258 -7.41 -10.66 -1.52
C ARG A 258 -7.75 -10.47 -0.06
N TRP A 259 -7.71 -11.56 0.72
CA TRP A 259 -8.10 -11.58 2.13
C TRP A 259 -7.41 -10.51 3.00
N TRP A 260 -6.17 -10.14 2.68
CA TRP A 260 -5.40 -9.14 3.42
C TRP A 260 -5.68 -7.70 2.97
N ILE A 261 -6.37 -7.49 1.84
CA ILE A 261 -6.89 -6.18 1.38
C ILE A 261 -8.35 -6.01 1.82
N GLY A 262 -9.18 -7.00 1.52
CA GLY A 262 -10.60 -7.03 1.85
C GLY A 262 -11.35 -5.77 1.39
N GLU A 263 -12.36 -5.38 2.18
CA GLU A 263 -13.22 -4.22 1.88
C GLU A 263 -12.59 -2.87 2.32
N ALA A 264 -11.29 -2.81 2.62
CA ALA A 264 -10.64 -1.58 3.07
C ALA A 264 -10.85 -0.42 2.09
N GLY A 265 -10.59 -0.64 0.80
CA GLY A 265 -10.76 0.38 -0.24
C GLY A 265 -12.20 0.89 -0.31
N THR A 266 -13.16 -0.03 -0.39
CA THR A 266 -14.61 0.26 -0.36
C THR A 266 -15.00 1.13 0.85
N HIS A 267 -14.56 0.75 2.04
CA HIS A 267 -14.88 1.46 3.28
C HIS A 267 -14.25 2.85 3.36
N GLU A 268 -13.01 3.02 2.89
CA GLU A 268 -12.35 4.33 2.84
C GLU A 268 -13.08 5.28 1.87
N VAL A 269 -13.39 4.83 0.65
CA VAL A 269 -14.11 5.66 -0.34
C VAL A 269 -15.47 6.11 0.19
N ARG A 270 -16.25 5.19 0.77
CA ARG A 270 -17.56 5.52 1.35
C ARG A 270 -17.43 6.45 2.56
N GLY A 271 -16.41 6.26 3.39
CA GLY A 271 -16.11 7.13 4.52
C GLY A 271 -15.79 8.56 4.10
N MET A 272 -14.92 8.72 3.08
CA MET A 272 -14.60 10.02 2.49
C MET A 272 -15.83 10.68 1.86
N ALA A 273 -16.63 9.91 1.11
CA ALA A 273 -17.85 10.41 0.47
C ALA A 273 -18.92 10.86 1.47
N ALA A 274 -19.03 10.21 2.62
CA ALA A 274 -19.92 10.65 3.70
C ALA A 274 -19.37 11.88 4.45
N HIS A 275 -18.06 12.11 4.41
CA HIS A 275 -17.38 13.22 5.08
C HIS A 275 -17.44 14.53 4.28
N PHE A 276 -17.26 14.46 2.96
CA PHE A 276 -17.21 15.66 2.11
C PHE A 276 -18.58 16.13 1.64
N THR A 277 -18.68 17.44 1.37
CA THR A 277 -19.86 18.11 0.81
C THR A 277 -19.46 19.00 -0.37
N GLY A 278 -20.43 19.43 -1.18
CA GLY A 278 -20.21 20.37 -2.28
C GLY A 278 -19.21 19.86 -3.32
N HIS A 279 -18.30 20.73 -3.77
CA HIS A 279 -17.33 20.39 -4.82
C HIS A 279 -16.45 19.18 -4.49
N TRP A 280 -15.94 19.05 -3.26
CA TRP A 280 -15.11 17.90 -2.89
C TRP A 280 -15.88 16.59 -2.95
N ARG A 281 -17.20 16.62 -2.72
CA ARG A 281 -18.06 15.44 -2.83
C ARG A 281 -18.29 15.03 -4.28
N THR A 282 -18.45 15.97 -5.21
CA THR A 282 -18.67 15.63 -6.63
C THR A 282 -17.43 14.98 -7.23
N LEU A 283 -16.22 15.39 -6.81
CA LEU A 283 -14.97 14.73 -7.22
C LEU A 283 -14.85 13.26 -6.76
N LEU A 284 -15.74 12.79 -5.88
CA LEU A 284 -15.81 11.40 -5.42
C LEU A 284 -16.79 10.52 -6.20
N ASP A 285 -17.48 11.05 -7.21
CA ASP A 285 -18.45 10.28 -8.00
C ASP A 285 -17.78 9.15 -8.80
N TRP A 286 -16.60 9.39 -9.40
CA TRP A 286 -15.85 8.32 -10.05
C TRP A 286 -15.35 7.25 -9.06
N PRO A 287 -14.67 7.60 -7.94
CA PRO A 287 -14.31 6.61 -6.93
C PRO A 287 -15.50 5.77 -6.44
N LEU A 288 -16.65 6.39 -6.20
CA LEU A 288 -17.87 5.69 -5.79
C LEU A 288 -18.39 4.74 -6.87
N LYS A 289 -18.41 5.19 -8.12
CA LYS A 289 -18.84 4.36 -9.26
C LYS A 289 -17.96 3.13 -9.42
N VAL A 290 -16.63 3.28 -9.33
CA VAL A 290 -15.69 2.14 -9.38
C VAL A 290 -15.95 1.15 -8.25
N VAL A 291 -16.22 1.64 -7.04
CA VAL A 291 -16.57 0.78 -5.89
C VAL A 291 -17.92 0.06 -6.08
N GLU A 292 -18.88 0.71 -6.75
CA GLU A 292 -20.20 0.13 -7.04
C GLU A 292 -20.13 -0.93 -8.15
N THR A 293 -19.44 -0.63 -9.26
CA THR A 293 -19.37 -1.52 -10.43
C THR A 293 -18.31 -2.61 -10.29
N GLY A 294 -17.25 -2.36 -9.51
CA GLY A 294 -16.09 -3.25 -9.41
C GLY A 294 -15.19 -3.24 -10.65
N GLU A 295 -15.29 -2.21 -11.49
CA GLU A 295 -14.53 -2.07 -12.73
C GLU A 295 -14.23 -0.61 -13.06
N VAL A 296 -13.15 -0.38 -13.81
CA VAL A 296 -12.80 0.93 -14.37
C VAL A 296 -13.26 1.00 -15.82
N LEU A 297 -14.32 1.76 -16.08
CA LEU A 297 -14.89 1.85 -17.42
C LEU A 297 -13.94 2.58 -18.40
N PRO A 298 -13.85 2.12 -19.67
CA PRO A 298 -12.96 2.72 -20.68
C PRO A 298 -13.35 4.16 -21.05
N ASP A 299 -14.66 4.44 -21.17
CA ASP A 299 -15.20 5.70 -21.72
C ASP A 299 -15.85 6.60 -20.67
N GLY A 300 -15.77 6.23 -19.39
CA GLY A 300 -16.28 7.08 -18.31
C GLY A 300 -15.34 8.25 -18.07
N GLY A 301 -15.77 9.47 -18.39
CA GLY A 301 -15.09 10.69 -17.94
C GLY A 301 -14.80 10.57 -16.44
N ILE A 302 -13.53 10.73 -16.07
CA ILE A 302 -13.07 10.48 -14.70
C ILE A 302 -13.58 11.58 -13.75
N VAL A 303 -13.88 12.75 -14.29
CA VAL A 303 -14.55 13.84 -13.58
C VAL A 303 -15.58 14.45 -14.52
N GLY A 304 -16.86 14.38 -14.14
CA GLY A 304 -17.99 15.01 -14.83
C GLY A 304 -18.89 15.69 -13.81
#